data_AF-A0A7V7WVM9-F1
#
_entry.id   AF-A0A7V7WVM9-F1
#
_cell.length_a   1.000
_cell.length_b   1.000
_cell.length_c   1.000
_cell.angle_alpha   90.00
_cell.angle_beta   90.00
_cell.angle_gamma   90.00
#
_symmetry.space_group_name_H-M   'P 1'
#
loop_
_entity.id
_entity.type
_entity.pdbx_description
1 polymer ?
#
loop_
_entity_poly.entity_id
_entity_poly.type
_entity_poly.pdbx_seq_one_letter_code
_entity_poly.pdbx_strand_id
1 'polypeptide(L)'
;MNLNRALSGLAALLLALASTPARADDYSDTIQAFRGAGQSSTFFANAYGYAVFPTVGKGGVVVGVARGEGRVYERGHHVGDVTMTQVTVGAQLGGQAYSEIIFLENKRAFDEFTRGEFEFGAEVSAVAITAGASARVGTGGIGAAKNVGTDKADTISRYHDGIAVFTLVKGGLMYEATVGGQKFSYQKR
;
A
#
# COMPACT_ATOMS: atom_id res chain seq x y z
N MET A 1 -50.13 -36.90 -0.61
CA MET A 1 -49.56 -35.54 -0.45
C MET A 1 -48.12 -35.71 0.02
N ASN A 2 -47.17 -35.05 -0.61
CA ASN A 2 -45.89 -35.65 -1.00
C ASN A 2 -44.78 -35.49 0.05
N LEU A 3 -44.45 -36.57 0.76
CA LEU A 3 -43.37 -36.60 1.75
C LEU A 3 -41.98 -36.32 1.12
N ASN A 4 -41.79 -36.67 -0.16
CA ASN A 4 -40.55 -36.43 -0.89
C ASN A 4 -40.33 -34.95 -1.27
N ARG A 5 -41.35 -34.08 -1.18
CA ARG A 5 -41.20 -32.64 -1.48
C ARG A 5 -40.67 -31.85 -0.28
N ALA A 6 -40.87 -32.35 0.94
CA ALA A 6 -40.39 -31.70 2.16
C ALA A 6 -38.88 -31.93 2.37
N LEU A 7 -38.35 -33.10 1.98
CA LEU A 7 -36.93 -33.44 2.17
C LEU A 7 -36.01 -32.69 1.18
N SER A 8 -36.45 -32.47 -0.06
CA SER A 8 -35.67 -31.72 -1.06
C SER A 8 -35.58 -30.22 -0.77
N GLY A 9 -36.54 -29.64 -0.04
CA GLY A 9 -36.49 -28.23 0.36
C GLY A 9 -35.44 -27.93 1.44
N LEU A 10 -35.22 -28.89 2.35
CA LEU A 10 -34.28 -28.71 3.48
C LEU A 10 -32.81 -28.81 3.04
N ALA A 11 -32.52 -29.66 2.04
CA ALA A 11 -31.17 -29.78 1.48
C ALA A 11 -30.75 -28.55 0.65
N ALA A 12 -31.71 -27.89 -0.04
CA ALA A 12 -31.43 -26.67 -0.80
C ALA A 12 -31.16 -25.46 0.09
N LEU A 13 -31.75 -25.40 1.29
CA LEU A 13 -31.55 -24.30 2.23
C LEU A 13 -30.18 -24.36 2.93
N LEU A 14 -29.64 -25.56 3.16
CA LEU A 14 -28.32 -25.76 3.77
C LEU A 14 -27.14 -25.45 2.83
N LEU A 15 -27.32 -25.54 1.50
CA LEU A 15 -26.28 -25.15 0.54
C LEU A 15 -26.20 -23.63 0.28
N ALA A 16 -27.23 -22.86 0.68
CA ALA A 16 -27.25 -21.41 0.47
C ALA A 16 -26.48 -20.60 1.54
N LEU A 17 -26.06 -21.24 2.64
CA LEU A 17 -25.32 -20.61 3.75
C LEU A 17 -23.79 -20.70 3.62
N ALA A 18 -23.26 -21.33 2.56
CA ALA A 18 -21.81 -21.56 2.44
C ALA A 18 -21.07 -20.57 1.52
N SER A 19 -21.77 -19.60 0.92
CA SER A 19 -21.18 -18.65 -0.04
C SER A 19 -21.13 -17.23 0.52
N THR A 20 -20.60 -17.05 1.73
CA THR A 20 -20.03 -15.73 2.04
C THR A 20 -18.85 -15.53 1.10
N PRO A 21 -18.79 -14.48 0.26
CA PRO A 21 -17.54 -14.16 -0.40
C PRO A 21 -16.53 -13.99 0.71
N ALA A 22 -15.53 -14.87 0.76
CA ALA A 22 -14.37 -14.67 1.61
C ALA A 22 -13.79 -13.33 1.15
N ARG A 23 -14.06 -12.28 1.93
CA ARG A 23 -13.53 -10.95 1.68
C ARG A 23 -12.02 -11.14 1.77
N ALA A 24 -11.37 -11.20 0.60
CA ALA A 24 -9.94 -11.32 0.51
C ALA A 24 -9.34 -10.24 1.43
N ASP A 25 -8.40 -10.63 2.28
CA ASP A 25 -7.81 -9.73 3.27
C ASP A 25 -7.19 -8.56 2.51
N ASP A 26 -7.77 -7.36 2.61
CA ASP A 26 -7.41 -6.16 1.82
C ASP A 26 -5.87 -5.87 1.87
N TYR A 27 -5.23 -6.30 2.96
CA TYR A 27 -3.79 -6.29 3.16
C TYR A 27 -3.02 -7.23 2.23
N SER A 28 -3.47 -8.48 2.11
CA SER A 28 -2.85 -9.49 1.23
C SER A 28 -2.93 -9.07 -0.23
N ASP A 29 -4.09 -8.56 -0.67
CA ASP A 29 -4.28 -8.06 -2.03
C ASP A 29 -3.39 -6.84 -2.30
N THR A 30 -3.29 -5.93 -1.33
CA THR A 30 -2.42 -4.76 -1.44
C THR A 30 -0.94 -5.16 -1.50
N ILE A 31 -0.50 -6.11 -0.67
CA ILE A 31 0.86 -6.66 -0.71
C ILE A 31 1.13 -7.29 -2.08
N GLN A 32 0.19 -8.07 -2.63
CA GLN A 32 0.32 -8.67 -3.96
C GLN A 32 0.41 -7.61 -5.05
N ALA A 33 -0.39 -6.54 -4.98
CA ALA A 33 -0.31 -5.42 -5.92
C ALA A 33 1.08 -4.77 -5.91
N PHE A 34 1.65 -4.51 -4.73
CA PHE A 34 3.02 -3.98 -4.63
C PHE A 34 4.11 -4.98 -5.02
N ARG A 35 3.88 -6.29 -4.88
CA ARG A 35 4.79 -7.32 -5.41
C ARG A 35 4.77 -7.37 -6.94
N GLY A 36 3.60 -7.19 -7.56
CA GLY A 36 3.45 -7.11 -9.02
C GLY A 36 3.90 -5.78 -9.62
N ALA A 37 3.99 -4.73 -8.80
CA ALA A 37 4.39 -3.39 -9.22
C ALA A 37 5.92 -3.24 -9.32
N GLY A 38 6.51 -3.78 -10.40
CA GLY A 38 7.88 -3.54 -10.88
C GLY A 38 8.93 -3.18 -9.80
N GLN A 39 9.11 -1.88 -9.55
CA GLN A 39 10.16 -1.34 -8.69
C GLN A 39 10.03 -1.70 -7.20
N SER A 40 8.81 -1.83 -6.65
CA SER A 40 8.63 -2.19 -5.22
C SER A 40 8.89 -3.68 -4.95
N SER A 41 8.84 -4.54 -5.96
CA SER A 41 9.04 -5.99 -5.82
C SER A 41 10.41 -6.33 -5.20
N THR A 42 11.46 -5.62 -5.60
CA THR A 42 12.84 -5.83 -5.13
C THR A 42 13.03 -5.45 -3.65
N PHE A 43 12.20 -4.56 -3.11
CA PHE A 43 12.31 -4.11 -1.72
C PHE A 43 11.81 -5.17 -0.74
N PHE A 44 10.84 -6.00 -1.14
CA PHE A 44 10.39 -7.12 -0.30
C PHE A 44 11.50 -8.12 0.03
N ALA A 45 12.51 -8.27 -0.83
CA ALA A 45 13.61 -9.21 -0.62
C ALA A 45 14.68 -8.65 0.33
N ASN A 46 14.84 -7.32 0.35
CA ASN A 46 15.93 -6.64 1.06
C ASN A 46 15.48 -5.93 2.34
N ALA A 47 14.18 -5.78 2.58
CA ALA A 47 13.64 -5.15 3.77
C ALA A 47 13.69 -6.08 4.98
N TYR A 48 14.02 -5.54 6.15
CA TYR A 48 13.83 -6.17 7.45
C TYR A 48 12.33 -6.40 7.74
N GLY A 49 11.51 -5.39 7.42
CA GLY A 49 10.06 -5.42 7.55
C GLY A 49 9.39 -4.36 6.69
N TYR A 50 8.06 -4.35 6.67
CA TYR A 50 7.30 -3.35 5.94
C TYR A 50 5.97 -3.03 6.62
N ALA A 51 5.52 -1.78 6.50
CA ALA A 51 4.17 -1.37 6.84
C ALA A 51 3.35 -1.22 5.57
N VAL A 52 2.13 -1.76 5.54
CA VAL A 52 1.22 -1.66 4.40
C VAL A 52 -0.09 -1.03 4.83
N PHE A 53 -0.53 -0.04 4.06
CA PHE A 53 -1.79 0.68 4.22
C PHE A 53 -2.63 0.41 2.99
N PRO A 54 -3.65 -0.47 3.08
CA PRO A 54 -4.52 -0.76 1.96
C PRO A 54 -5.18 0.49 1.43
N THR A 55 -5.64 1.37 2.31
CA THR A 55 -6.35 2.59 1.89
C THR A 55 -5.96 3.74 2.80
N VAL A 56 -5.34 4.75 2.22
CA VAL A 56 -5.17 6.08 2.79
C VAL A 56 -6.15 7.00 2.10
N GLY A 57 -7.05 7.59 2.87
CA GLY A 57 -8.00 8.59 2.39
C GLY A 57 -7.46 9.99 2.68
N LYS A 58 -7.47 10.85 1.67
CA LYS A 58 -7.07 12.26 1.78
C LYS A 58 -8.23 13.16 1.40
N GLY A 59 -8.41 14.25 2.13
CA GLY A 59 -9.46 15.23 1.86
C GLY A 59 -9.15 16.60 2.46
N GLY A 60 -9.65 17.65 1.81
CA GLY A 60 -9.42 19.04 2.19
C GLY A 60 -9.78 19.99 1.05
N VAL A 61 -9.61 21.29 1.30
CA VAL A 61 -9.78 22.37 0.30
C VAL A 61 -8.57 23.33 0.34
N VAL A 62 -8.10 23.66 1.55
CA VAL A 62 -6.95 24.56 1.81
C VAL A 62 -5.92 23.90 2.74
N VAL A 63 -6.41 23.16 3.74
CA VAL A 63 -5.63 22.27 4.58
C VAL A 63 -6.18 20.86 4.35
N GLY A 64 -5.30 19.97 3.90
CA GLY A 64 -5.62 18.58 3.64
C GLY A 64 -5.22 17.70 4.82
N VAL A 65 -6.10 16.78 5.20
CA VAL A 65 -5.78 15.69 6.13
C VAL A 65 -5.80 14.38 5.37
N ALA A 66 -4.83 13.52 5.64
CA ALA A 66 -4.87 12.13 5.20
C ALA A 66 -4.85 11.19 6.41
N ARG A 67 -5.60 10.09 6.32
CA ARG A 67 -5.60 9.04 7.34
C ARG A 67 -5.72 7.67 6.69
N GLY A 68 -4.99 6.69 7.22
CA GLY A 68 -5.06 5.31 6.78
C GLY A 68 -4.71 4.35 7.91
N GLU A 69 -5.43 3.24 7.97
CA GLU A 69 -5.11 2.12 8.85
C GLU A 69 -4.24 1.12 8.11
N GLY A 70 -3.26 0.56 8.81
CA GLY A 70 -2.20 -0.26 8.26
C GLY A 70 -1.77 -1.39 9.19
N ARG A 71 -0.95 -2.29 8.66
CA ARG A 71 -0.32 -3.39 9.40
C ARG A 71 1.18 -3.41 9.15
N VAL A 72 1.94 -3.78 10.18
CA VAL A 72 3.38 -3.95 10.12
C VAL A 72 3.72 -5.43 10.05
N TYR A 73 4.66 -5.77 9.18
CA TYR A 73 5.15 -7.12 8.95
C TYR A 73 6.65 -7.21 9.19
N GLU A 74 7.09 -8.23 9.93
CA GLU A 74 8.48 -8.64 10.06
C GLU A 74 8.66 -9.97 9.35
N ARG A 75 9.50 -10.02 8.32
CA ARG A 75 9.72 -11.24 7.51
C ARG A 75 8.41 -11.89 7.02
N GLY A 76 7.42 -11.07 6.66
CA GLY A 76 6.10 -11.50 6.20
C GLY A 76 5.11 -11.91 7.29
N HIS A 77 5.48 -11.86 8.58
CA HIS A 77 4.57 -12.11 9.70
C HIS A 77 3.99 -10.81 10.22
N HIS A 78 2.67 -10.75 10.39
CA HIS A 78 1.99 -9.59 10.99
C HIS A 78 2.35 -9.46 12.48
N VAL A 79 2.97 -8.34 12.86
CA VAL A 79 3.49 -8.09 14.22
C VAL A 79 2.77 -6.97 14.98
N GLY A 80 2.00 -6.13 14.29
CA GLY A 80 1.22 -5.06 14.92
C GLY A 80 0.49 -4.19 13.91
N ASP A 81 -0.45 -3.40 14.42
CA ASP A 81 -1.26 -2.46 13.65
C ASP A 81 -0.60 -1.06 13.69
N VAL A 82 -0.83 -0.27 12.66
CA VAL A 82 -0.29 1.10 12.56
C VAL A 82 -1.31 2.04 11.92
N THR A 83 -1.46 3.22 12.49
CA THR A 83 -2.29 4.28 11.93
C THR A 83 -1.41 5.40 11.40
N MET A 84 -1.60 5.79 10.14
CA MET A 84 -0.96 6.97 9.54
C MET A 84 -1.91 8.16 9.60
N THR A 85 -1.41 9.32 10.01
CA THR A 85 -2.09 10.62 9.92
C THR A 85 -1.14 11.63 9.27
N GLN A 86 -1.62 12.34 8.26
CA GLN A 86 -0.85 13.37 7.57
C GLN A 86 -1.62 14.68 7.57
N VAL A 87 -0.90 15.78 7.75
CA VAL A 87 -1.43 17.13 7.57
C VAL A 87 -0.63 17.81 6.47
N THR A 88 -1.34 18.42 5.52
CA THR A 88 -0.76 19.13 4.37
C THR A 88 -1.38 20.50 4.24
N VAL A 89 -0.57 21.48 3.83
CA VAL A 89 -1.03 22.84 3.50
C VAL A 89 -0.86 23.03 1.99
N GLY A 90 -1.95 23.33 1.28
CA GLY A 90 -1.93 23.46 -0.17
C GLY A 90 -3.33 23.46 -0.79
N ALA A 91 -3.43 23.94 -2.03
CA ALA A 91 -4.68 23.94 -2.80
C ALA A 91 -5.03 22.52 -3.26
N GLN A 92 -5.38 21.67 -2.30
CA GLN A 92 -5.84 20.32 -2.56
C GLN A 92 -7.35 20.33 -2.66
N LEU A 93 -7.87 20.47 -3.87
CA LEU A 93 -9.30 20.38 -4.11
C LEU A 93 -9.65 18.95 -4.49
N GLY A 94 -10.06 18.15 -3.51
CA GLY A 94 -10.68 16.84 -3.78
C GLY A 94 -10.39 15.74 -2.78
N GLY A 95 -11.24 14.72 -2.79
CA GLY A 95 -11.00 13.45 -2.11
C GLY A 95 -10.09 12.56 -2.96
N GLN A 96 -9.00 12.06 -2.38
CA GLN A 96 -8.10 11.11 -3.01
C GLN A 96 -8.00 9.85 -2.17
N ALA A 97 -7.82 8.70 -2.82
CA ALA A 97 -7.54 7.45 -2.14
C ALA A 97 -6.39 6.71 -2.83
N TYR A 98 -5.45 6.23 -2.04
CA TYR A 98 -4.31 5.46 -2.52
C TYR A 98 -3.95 4.35 -1.54
N SER A 99 -3.25 3.32 -2.02
CA SER A 99 -2.55 2.36 -1.17
C SER A 99 -1.12 2.84 -0.95
N GLU A 100 -0.54 2.54 0.21
CA GLU A 100 0.84 2.87 0.55
C GLU A 100 1.56 1.66 1.15
N ILE A 101 2.85 1.51 0.84
CA ILE A 101 3.74 0.56 1.50
C ILE A 101 5.06 1.25 1.85
N ILE A 102 5.53 0.99 3.06
CA ILE A 102 6.77 1.54 3.61
C ILE A 102 7.69 0.36 3.91
N PHE A 103 8.80 0.26 3.19
CA PHE A 103 9.84 -0.72 3.46
C PHE A 103 10.85 -0.17 4.45
N LEU A 104 11.27 -1.03 5.39
CA LEU A 104 12.20 -0.74 6.46
C LEU A 104 13.43 -1.61 6.22
N GLU A 105 14.54 -1.02 5.81
CA GLU A 105 15.73 -1.72 5.31
C GLU A 105 16.36 -2.62 6.36
N ASN A 106 16.50 -2.09 7.58
CA ASN A 106 17.29 -2.71 8.63
C ASN A 106 16.56 -2.65 9.97
N LYS A 107 17.10 -3.36 10.96
CA LYS A 107 16.50 -3.47 12.29
C LYS A 107 16.33 -2.10 12.96
N ARG A 108 17.28 -1.17 12.77
CA ARG A 108 17.19 0.19 13.34
C ARG A 108 15.95 0.92 12.82
N ALA A 109 15.78 0.99 11.49
CA ALA A 109 14.61 1.63 10.88
C ALA A 109 13.30 0.96 11.34
N PHE A 110 13.30 -0.37 11.48
CA PHE A 110 12.15 -1.11 11.98
C PHE A 110 11.82 -0.80 13.44
N ASP A 111 12.81 -0.83 14.33
CA ASP A 111 12.65 -0.53 15.75
C ASP A 111 12.19 0.93 15.94
N GLU A 112 12.77 1.87 15.19
CA GLU A 112 12.39 3.29 15.21
C GLU A 112 10.93 3.49 14.78
N PHE A 113 10.50 2.84 13.70
CA PHE A 113 9.11 2.91 13.21
C PHE A 113 8.11 2.27 14.20
N THR A 114 8.51 1.21 14.90
CA THR A 114 7.64 0.43 15.80
C THR A 114 7.74 0.81 17.28
N ARG A 115 8.41 1.92 17.62
CA ARG A 115 8.59 2.34 19.03
C ARG A 115 7.37 2.99 19.68
N GLY A 116 6.28 3.18 18.94
CA GLY A 116 5.05 3.86 19.40
C GLY A 116 4.65 4.97 18.45
N GLU A 117 5.27 6.15 18.58
CA GLU A 117 5.07 7.26 17.63
C GLU A 117 6.32 7.49 16.77
N PHE A 118 6.08 7.61 15.48
CA PHE A 118 7.10 7.89 14.47
C PHE A 118 6.61 9.02 13.55
N GLU A 119 7.49 9.93 13.17
CA GLU A 119 7.16 11.06 12.30
C GLU A 119 8.14 11.11 11.12
N PHE A 120 7.61 11.09 9.89
CA PHE A 120 8.37 11.41 8.68
C PHE A 120 8.31 12.90 8.40
N GLY A 121 9.50 13.52 8.28
CA GLY A 121 9.63 14.88 7.79
C GLY A 121 9.31 14.98 6.29
N ALA A 122 9.04 16.20 5.83
CA ALA A 122 8.66 16.49 4.44
C ALA A 122 9.78 16.29 3.40
N GLU A 123 10.97 15.87 3.84
CA GLU A 123 12.17 15.73 3.00
C GLU A 123 12.26 14.34 2.34
N VAL A 124 11.52 13.35 2.84
CA VAL A 124 11.46 12.01 2.24
C VAL A 124 10.46 11.99 1.09
N SER A 125 10.97 11.95 -0.14
CA SER A 125 10.13 11.88 -1.35
C SER A 125 9.67 10.44 -1.60
N ALA A 126 8.36 10.20 -1.58
CA ALA A 126 7.79 8.91 -1.97
C ALA A 126 7.92 8.67 -3.48
N VAL A 127 8.18 7.42 -3.87
CA VAL A 127 8.16 7.03 -5.29
C VAL A 127 6.77 6.57 -5.65
N ALA A 128 6.05 7.41 -6.39
CA ALA A 128 4.74 7.08 -6.93
C ALA A 128 4.86 6.00 -8.02
N ILE A 129 4.24 4.84 -7.80
CA ILE A 129 4.09 3.83 -8.85
C ILE A 129 2.71 4.00 -9.48
N THR A 130 2.68 4.49 -10.71
CA THR A 130 1.42 4.59 -11.46
C THR A 130 1.12 3.26 -12.15
N ALA A 131 -0.09 2.72 -11.96
CA ALA A 131 -0.54 1.46 -12.56
C ALA A 131 -0.33 1.38 -14.10
N GLY A 132 -0.37 2.52 -14.80
CA GLY A 132 -0.09 2.62 -16.24
C GLY A 132 1.39 2.48 -16.65
N ALA A 133 2.35 2.65 -15.72
CA ALA A 133 3.76 2.31 -15.97
C ALA A 133 3.99 0.80 -15.84
N SER A 134 3.30 0.15 -14.89
CA SER A 134 3.31 -1.31 -14.69
C SER A 134 2.66 -2.07 -15.86
N ALA A 135 1.58 -1.52 -16.42
CA ALA A 135 0.92 -2.10 -17.61
C ALA A 135 1.81 -2.09 -18.86
N ARG A 136 2.67 -1.07 -19.04
CA ARG A 136 3.65 -1.04 -20.14
C ARG A 136 4.74 -2.11 -20.02
N VAL A 137 4.99 -2.60 -18.80
CA VAL A 137 5.92 -3.72 -18.54
C VAL A 137 5.25 -5.07 -18.77
N GLY A 138 3.92 -5.16 -18.67
CA GLY A 138 3.16 -6.41 -18.80
C GLY A 138 2.66 -6.79 -20.20
N THR A 139 2.45 -5.83 -21.11
CA THR A 139 1.87 -6.13 -22.45
C THR A 139 2.55 -5.46 -23.64
N GLY A 140 3.74 -4.87 -23.46
CA GLY A 140 4.61 -4.45 -24.55
C GLY A 140 5.87 -5.29 -24.49
N GLY A 141 6.15 -6.06 -25.54
CA GLY A 141 7.18 -7.09 -25.56
C GLY A 141 8.52 -6.70 -24.94
N ILE A 142 9.23 -7.73 -24.48
CA ILE A 142 10.65 -7.69 -24.13
C ILE A 142 11.41 -7.03 -25.30
N GLY A 143 11.69 -5.73 -25.22
CA GLY A 143 12.50 -5.01 -26.22
C GLY A 143 11.91 -3.77 -26.88
N ALA A 144 11.41 -2.77 -26.14
CA ALA A 144 11.17 -1.42 -26.70
C ALA A 144 11.41 -0.25 -25.73
N ALA A 145 12.24 -0.44 -24.71
CA ALA A 145 12.76 0.65 -23.88
C ALA A 145 14.22 0.39 -23.51
N LYS A 146 15.08 0.37 -24.54
CA LYS A 146 16.51 0.61 -24.35
C LYS A 146 16.90 1.79 -25.23
N ASN A 147 17.53 2.77 -24.59
CA ASN A 147 18.38 3.84 -25.14
C ASN A 147 17.70 5.20 -25.43
N VAL A 148 17.47 5.96 -24.35
CA VAL A 148 17.72 7.42 -24.35
C VAL A 148 18.61 7.71 -23.14
N GLY A 149 19.92 7.88 -23.39
CA GLY A 149 20.90 8.42 -22.45
C GLY A 149 21.60 7.41 -21.52
N THR A 150 22.78 6.96 -21.94
CA THR A 150 23.85 6.43 -21.08
C THR A 150 24.25 7.50 -20.05
N ASP A 151 24.50 7.09 -18.80
CA ASP A 151 24.99 7.85 -17.61
C ASP A 151 24.04 7.96 -16.39
N LYS A 152 22.98 7.16 -16.30
CA LYS A 152 22.26 6.94 -15.02
C LYS A 152 21.95 5.47 -14.79
N ALA A 153 23.00 4.69 -14.57
CA ALA A 153 22.88 3.49 -13.76
C ALA A 153 22.41 3.91 -12.35
N ASP A 154 21.48 3.15 -11.77
CA ASP A 154 21.03 3.25 -10.37
C ASP A 154 19.83 4.15 -10.04
N THR A 155 18.78 4.18 -10.88
CA THR A 155 17.42 4.55 -10.41
C THR A 155 16.74 3.36 -9.70
N ILE A 156 17.49 2.62 -8.89
CA ILE A 156 16.91 1.79 -7.85
C ILE A 156 16.57 2.78 -6.74
N SER A 157 15.30 2.93 -6.40
CA SER A 157 14.80 3.88 -5.40
C SER A 157 15.50 3.64 -4.05
N ARG A 158 16.65 4.27 -3.81
CA ARG A 158 17.45 3.98 -2.61
C ARG A 158 16.61 4.22 -1.35
N TYR A 159 16.80 3.37 -0.35
CA TYR A 159 16.34 3.69 0.99
C TYR A 159 16.90 5.04 1.40
N HIS A 160 16.04 5.94 1.86
CA HIS A 160 16.44 7.19 2.47
C HIS A 160 16.39 6.97 3.99
N ASP A 161 17.55 7.00 4.65
CA ASP A 161 17.69 6.67 6.07
C ASP A 161 17.08 5.30 6.46
N GLY A 162 17.25 4.30 5.60
CA GLY A 162 16.71 2.95 5.82
C GLY A 162 15.22 2.80 5.52
N ILE A 163 14.59 3.80 4.88
CA ILE A 163 13.15 3.81 4.62
C ILE A 163 12.87 4.05 3.13
N ALA A 164 11.96 3.28 2.54
CA ALA A 164 11.50 3.47 1.16
C ALA A 164 9.98 3.44 1.11
N VAL A 165 9.37 4.44 0.50
CA VAL A 165 7.91 4.61 0.46
C VAL A 165 7.42 4.51 -0.98
N PHE A 166 6.40 3.67 -1.19
CA PHE A 166 5.73 3.51 -2.47
C PHE A 166 4.23 3.69 -2.33
N THR A 167 3.60 4.30 -3.32
CA THR A 167 2.15 4.50 -3.37
C THR A 167 1.54 3.97 -4.68
N LEU A 168 0.31 3.47 -4.61
CA LEU A 168 -0.51 3.06 -5.73
C LEU A 168 -1.83 3.84 -5.69
N VAL A 169 -2.13 4.59 -6.75
CA VAL A 169 -3.38 5.36 -6.84
C VAL A 169 -4.58 4.42 -6.99
N LYS A 170 -5.58 4.55 -6.11
CA LYS A 170 -6.84 3.80 -6.20
C LYS A 170 -7.94 4.60 -6.89
N GLY A 171 -7.90 5.93 -6.80
CA GLY A 171 -8.82 6.83 -7.49
C GLY A 171 -8.50 8.31 -7.27
N GLY A 172 -8.95 9.16 -8.20
CA GLY A 172 -8.67 10.61 -8.22
C GLY A 172 -7.47 10.98 -9.10
N LEU A 173 -7.33 12.28 -9.42
CA LEU A 173 -6.14 12.80 -10.10
C LEU A 173 -5.04 12.96 -9.04
N MET A 174 -4.08 12.04 -8.98
CA MET A 174 -2.88 12.21 -8.13
C MET A 174 -1.96 13.24 -8.80
N TYR A 175 -2.27 14.51 -8.60
CA TYR A 175 -1.44 15.63 -9.01
C TYR A 175 -1.15 16.43 -7.76
N GLU A 176 -0.04 16.15 -7.08
CA GLU A 176 0.29 16.96 -5.91
C GLU A 176 1.77 17.10 -5.61
N ALA A 177 2.17 18.36 -5.50
CA ALA A 177 3.37 18.81 -4.81
C ALA A 177 2.93 19.34 -3.44
N THR A 178 2.60 18.44 -2.50
CA THR A 178 2.36 18.85 -1.09
C THR A 178 3.59 18.61 -0.25
N VAL A 179 3.96 19.63 0.53
CA VAL A 179 4.94 19.54 1.62
C VAL A 179 4.14 19.29 2.90
N GLY A 180 4.34 18.13 3.54
CA GLY A 180 3.67 17.82 4.80
C GLY A 180 4.33 16.65 5.52
N GLY A 181 4.32 16.70 6.84
CA GLY A 181 4.81 15.61 7.69
C GLY A 181 3.75 14.53 7.87
N GLN A 182 4.20 13.28 7.95
CA GLN A 182 3.35 12.13 8.26
C GLN A 182 3.67 11.61 9.65
N LYS A 183 2.64 11.36 10.46
CA LYS A 183 2.76 10.75 11.78
C LYS A 183 2.18 9.34 11.75
N PHE A 184 2.86 8.43 12.42
CA PHE A 184 2.52 7.02 12.54
C PHE A 184 2.37 6.66 14.02
N SER A 185 1.29 5.99 14.35
CA SER A 185 1.03 5.44 15.68
C SER A 185 0.96 3.93 15.57
N TYR A 186 1.95 3.24 16.14
CA TYR A 186 2.07 1.80 16.15
C TYR A 186 1.53 1.18 17.43
N GLN A 187 0.84 0.05 17.28
CA GLN A 187 0.36 -0.78 18.39
C GLN A 187 0.80 -2.23 18.17
N LYS A 188 1.55 -2.76 19.14
CA LYS A 188 2.00 -4.14 19.11
C LYS A 188 0.82 -5.10 19.33
N ARG A 189 0.83 -6.21 18.59
CA ARG A 189 -0.13 -7.32 18.73
C ARG A 189 0.14 -8.20 19.95
#